data_AF-A0A172T4X8-F1
#
_entry.id   AF-A0A172T4X8-F1
#
_cell.length_a   1.000
_cell.length_b   1.000
_cell.length_c   1.000
_cell.angle_alpha   90.00
_cell.angle_beta   90.00
_cell.angle_gamma   90.00
#
_symmetry.space_group_name_H-M   'P 1'
#
loop_
_entity.id
_entity.type
_entity.pdbx_description
1 polymer ?
#
loop_
_entity_poly.entity_id
_entity_poly.type
_entity_poly.pdbx_seq_one_letter_code
_entity_poly.pdbx_strand_id
1 'polypeptide(L)' 'MERKEQKVVILHGFDKPEILKVMKLLKENFQGEDLIFASTTPTSLTWRVEDLINELKQEHEEFKRMRQIKQQEGKQGE' A
#
# COMPACT_ATOMS: atom_id res chain seq x y z
N MET A 1 6.29 6.59 -20.61
CA MET A 1 5.77 6.87 -19.27
C MET A 1 6.62 6.08 -18.30
N GLU A 2 7.51 6.73 -17.55
CA GLU A 2 8.23 6.06 -16.45
C GLU A 2 7.18 5.51 -15.47
N ARG A 3 7.18 4.20 -15.27
CA ARG A 3 6.48 3.61 -14.13
C ARG A 3 7.21 4.14 -12.90
N LYS A 4 6.66 5.16 -12.24
CA LYS A 4 7.15 5.60 -10.94
C LYS A 4 7.31 4.37 -10.06
N GLU A 5 8.50 4.13 -9.54
CA GLU A 5 8.74 3.02 -8.64
C GLU A 5 7.80 3.13 -7.44
N GLN A 6 7.13 2.02 -7.13
CA GLN A 6 6.24 1.95 -5.98
C GLN A 6 7.06 2.06 -4.71
N LYS A 7 6.71 3.04 -3.88
CA LYS A 7 7.42 3.31 -2.63
C LYS A 7 6.76 2.50 -1.52
N VAL A 8 7.53 1.67 -0.84
CA VAL A 8 7.01 0.79 0.22
C VAL A 8 7.43 1.33 1.58
N VAL A 9 6.46 1.40 2.49
CA VAL A 9 6.64 1.81 3.89
C VAL A 9 6.19 0.65 4.77
N ILE A 10 7.14 0.09 5.53
CA ILE A 10 6.90 -1.03 6.44
C ILE A 10 6.98 -0.50 7.88
N LEU A 11 5.92 -0.73 8.66
CA LEU A 11 5.77 -0.29 10.05
C LEU A 11 5.83 -1.51 10.97
N HIS A 12 6.64 -1.46 12.03
CA HIS A 12 6.76 -2.55 13.00
C HIS A 12 6.51 -2.05 14.42
N GLY A 13 5.60 -2.70 15.16
CA GLY A 13 5.32 -2.39 16.56
C GLY A 13 4.42 -1.16 16.80
N PHE A 14 3.86 -0.57 15.75
CA PHE A 14 2.97 0.58 15.85
C PHE A 14 1.54 0.14 16.16
N ASP A 15 0.84 0.91 16.98
CA ASP A 15 -0.58 0.75 17.17
C ASP A 15 -1.38 1.44 16.04
N LYS A 16 -2.69 1.16 15.98
CA LYS A 16 -3.58 1.72 14.95
C LYS A 16 -3.56 3.26 14.89
N PRO A 17 -3.71 4.01 16.01
CA PRO A 17 -3.67 5.48 15.94
C PRO A 17 -2.31 6.03 15.50
N GLU A 18 -1.20 5.39 15.84
CA GLU A 18 0.13 5.78 15.37
C GLU A 18 0.32 5.52 13.87
N ILE A 19 -0.13 4.36 13.37
CA ILE A 19 -0.10 4.05 11.92
C ILE A 19 -0.85 5.14 11.14
N LEU A 20 -2.04 5.53 11.59
CA LEU A 20 -2.84 6.57 10.92
C LEU A 20 -2.12 7.92 10.89
N LYS A 21 -1.41 8.29 11.97
CA LYS A 21 -0.61 9.52 12.00
C LYS A 21 0.53 9.47 10.98
N VAL A 22 1.27 8.36 10.92
CA VAL A 22 2.37 8.19 9.96
C VAL A 22 1.86 8.22 8.53
N MET A 23 0.76 7.51 8.25
CA MET A 23 0.13 7.51 6.93
C MET A 23 -0.26 8.92 6.49
N LYS A 24 -0.84 9.72 7.39
CA LYS A 24 -1.21 11.11 7.10
C LYS A 24 0.02 11.96 6.75
N LEU A 25 1.05 11.90 7.59
CA LEU A 25 2.30 12.66 7.38
C LEU A 25 2.95 12.31 6.05
N LEU A 26 3.05 11.02 5.73
CA LEU A 26 3.68 10.60 4.46
C LEU A 26 2.83 10.98 3.25
N LYS A 27 1.50 10.86 3.32
CA LYS A 27 0.62 11.30 2.22
C LYS A 27 0.68 12.82 1.99
N GLU A 28 0.83 13.62 3.04
CA GLU A 28 0.93 15.07 2.95
C GLU A 28 2.25 15.53 2.31
N ASN A 29 3.35 14.81 2.56
CA ASN A 29 4.69 15.17 2.09
C ASN A 29 5.08 14.51 0.75
N PHE A 30 4.47 13.38 0.38
CA PHE A 30 4.77 12.62 -0.84
C PHE A 30 3.54 12.59 -1.76
N GLN A 31 2.93 13.75 -2.00
CA GLN A 31 1.75 13.88 -2.85
C GLN A 31 2.04 13.43 -4.29
N GLY A 32 1.11 12.68 -4.89
CA GLY A 32 1.26 12.17 -6.25
C GLY A 32 2.21 10.98 -6.39
N GLU A 33 2.68 10.41 -5.28
CA GLU A 33 3.43 9.16 -5.25
C GLU A 33 2.54 7.97 -4.89
N ASP A 34 2.89 6.81 -5.43
CA ASP A 34 2.23 5.56 -5.11
C ASP A 34 2.89 4.89 -3.90
N LEU A 35 2.36 5.19 -2.72
CA LEU A 35 2.85 4.65 -1.44
C LEU A 35 2.08 3.38 -1.05
N ILE A 36 2.81 2.30 -0.82
CA ILE A 36 2.34 1.05 -0.23
C ILE A 36 2.66 1.07 1.25
N PHE A 37 1.65 0.88 2.10
CA PHE A 37 1.82 0.84 3.55
C PHE A 37 1.54 -0.58 4.04
N ALA A 38 2.46 -1.12 4.82
CA ALA A 38 2.32 -2.42 5.44
C ALA A 38 2.75 -2.36 6.91
N SER A 39 2.10 -3.16 7.75
CA SER A 39 2.58 -3.46 9.09
C SER A 39 3.17 -4.86 9.12
N THR A 40 4.33 -5.03 9.72
CA THR A 40 4.89 -6.37 9.91
C THR A 40 4.01 -7.20 10.86
N THR A 41 3.79 -8.45 10.51
CA THR A 41 3.28 -9.52 11.38
C THR A 41 4.43 -10.43 11.85
N PRO A 42 4.21 -11.27 12.88
CA PRO A 42 5.21 -12.26 13.29
C PRO A 42 5.73 -13.13 12.15
N THR A 43 4.86 -13.46 11.19
CA THR A 43 5.22 -14.20 9.98
C THR A 43 6.12 -13.39 9.05
N SER A 44 5.75 -12.14 8.73
CA SER A 44 6.54 -11.31 7.79
C SER A 44 7.94 -10.95 8.30
N LEU A 45 8.18 -11.02 9.62
CA LEU A 45 9.50 -10.74 10.20
C LEU A 45 10.54 -11.81 9.88
N THR A 46 10.11 -13.02 9.55
CA THR A 46 11.03 -14.11 9.18
C THR A 46 11.35 -14.12 7.69
N TRP A 47 10.67 -13.28 6.91
CA TRP A 47 10.84 -13.20 5.47
C TRP A 47 12.04 -12.33 5.13
N ARG A 48 12.64 -12.59 3.97
CA ARG A 48 13.59 -11.63 3.41
C ARG A 48 12.85 -10.36 3.03
N VAL A 49 13.51 -9.22 3.23
CA VAL A 49 12.94 -7.91 2.89
C VAL A 49 12.56 -7.83 1.41
N GLU A 50 13.33 -8.46 0.52
CA GLU A 50 13.02 -8.54 -0.92
C GLU A 50 11.69 -9.26 -1.20
N ASP A 51 11.47 -10.41 -0.54
CA ASP A 51 10.27 -11.23 -0.72
C ASP A 51 9.04 -10.51 -0.18
N LEU A 52 9.17 -9.90 1.01
CA LEU A 52 8.11 -9.09 1.61
C LEU A 52 7.73 -7.90 0.72
N ILE A 53 8.70 -7.19 0.17
CA ILE A 53 8.43 -6.05 -0.72
C ILE A 53 7.73 -6.52 -2.01
N ASN A 54 8.14 -7.65 -2.57
CA ASN A 54 7.54 -8.19 -3.79
C ASN A 54 6.09 -8.62 -3.57
N GLU A 55 5.80 -9.30 -2.46
CA GLU A 55 4.43 -9.67 -2.05
C GLU A 55 3.54 -8.42 -1.93
N LEU A 56 4.01 -7.42 -1.18
CA LEU A 56 3.26 -6.18 -0.93
C LEU A 56 2.95 -5.40 -2.23
N LYS A 57 3.88 -5.42 -3.20
CA LYS A 57 3.65 -4.81 -4.52
C LYS A 57 2.57 -5.56 -5.29
N GLN A 58 2.57 -6.89 -5.27
CA GLN A 58 1.56 -7.70 -5.94
C GLN A 58 0.17 -7.48 -5.33
N GLU A 59 0.06 -7.51 -4.00
CA GLU A 59 -1.20 -7.23 -3.29
C GLU A 59 -1.74 -5.84 -3.66
N HIS A 60 -0.88 -4.81 -3.64
CA HIS A 60 -1.29 -3.45 -3.98
C HIS A 60 -1.80 -3.30 -5.41
N GLU A 61 -1.16 -3.94 -6.38
CA GLU A 61 -1.62 -3.98 -7.78
C GLU A 61 -2.98 -4.68 -7.92
N GLU A 62 -3.21 -5.76 -7.16
CA GLU A 62 -4.50 -6.45 -7.14
C GLU A 62 -5.60 -5.57 -6.52
N PHE A 63 -5.32 -4.95 -5.36
CA PHE A 63 -6.25 -4.02 -4.71
C PHE A 63 -6.61 -2.84 -5.61
N LYS A 64 -5.65 -2.31 -6.36
CA LYS A 64 -5.91 -1.26 -7.35
C LYS A 64 -6.81 -1.73 -8.48
N ARG A 65 -6.55 -2.89 -9.06
CA ARG A 65 -7.37 -3.47 -10.13
C ARG A 65 -8.81 -3.69 -9.66
N MET A 66 -9.00 -4.30 -8.49
CA MET A 66 -10.33 -4.50 -7.91
C MET A 66 -11.08 -3.19 -7.66
N ARG A 67 -10.38 -2.14 -7.19
CA ARG A 67 -10.99 -0.83 -6.95
C ARG A 67 -11.43 -0.16 -8.26
N GLN A 68 -10.69 -0.34 -9.34
CA GLN A 68 -11.05 0.19 -10.66
C GLN A 68 -12.28 -0.52 -11.24
N ILE A 69 -12.37 -1.85 -11.10
CA ILE A 69 -13.52 -2.64 -11.56
C ILE A 69 -14.80 -2.21 -10.84
N LYS A 70 -14.77 -2.11 -9.50
CA LYS A 70 -15.93 -1.66 -8.71
C LYS A 70 -16.40 -0.24 -9.05
N GLN A 71 -15.51 0.65 -9.46
CA GLN A 71 -15.88 2.01 -9.89
C GLN A 71 -16.49 2.07 -11.29
N GLN A 72 -16.22 1.07 -12.15
CA GLN A 72 -16.82 0.98 -13.47
C GLN A 72 -18.22 0.34 -13.42
N GLU A 73 -18.41 -0.67 -12.57
CA GLU A 73 -19.71 -1.30 -12.36
C GLU A 73 -20.74 -0.36 -11.71
N GLY A 74 -20.30 0.54 -10.81
CA GLY A 74 -21.17 1.56 -10.22
C GLY A 74 -21.65 2.66 -11.18
N LYS A 75 -21.04 2.81 -12.37
CA LYS A 75 -21.41 3.84 -13.36
C LYS A 75 -22.33 3.35 -14.49
N GLN A 76 -22.57 2.04 -14.60
CA GLN A 76 -23.52 1.48 -15.56
C GLN A 76 -24.92 1.27 -14.95
N GLY A 77 -25.11 1.59 -13.67
CA GLY A 77 -26.37 1.42 -12.93
C GLY A 77 -27.11 2.71 -12.56
N GLU A 78 -26.71 3.88 -13.09
CA GLU A 78 -27.45 5.15 -12.99
C GLU A 78 -28.09 5.54 -14.33
#